data_AF-A0A6H1R5E0-F1
#
_entry.id   AF-A0A6H1R5E0-F1
#
_cell.length_a   1.000
_cell.length_b   1.000
_cell.length_c   1.000
_cell.angle_alpha   90.00
_cell.angle_beta   90.00
_cell.angle_gamma   90.00
#
_symmetry.space_group_name_H-M   'P 1'
#
loop_
_entity.id
_entity.type
_entity.pdbx_description
1 polymer ?
#
loop_
_entity_poly.entity_id
_entity_poly.type
_entity_poly.pdbx_seq_one_letter_code
_entity_poly.pdbx_strand_id
1 'polypeptide(L)'
;MSGIRIDIEWLASCAREVRAAGEEITAAQPALTAAELAPETFGALGREAGAAEAYQRLYALLLDQNRRAGETLTRAGDELREVVDFHAGGDDDSAVAMRKQEA
;
A
#
# COMPACT_ATOMS: atom_id res chain seq x y z
N MET A 1 3.34 30.29 18.71
CA MET A 1 3.01 28.88 18.40
C MET A 1 4.13 28.35 17.54
N SER A 2 4.87 27.35 18.03
CA SER A 2 5.89 26.68 17.21
C SER A 2 5.15 25.92 16.12
N GLY A 3 5.10 26.46 14.90
CA GLY A 3 4.45 25.81 13.77
C GLY A 3 5.10 24.45 13.50
N ILE A 4 4.28 23.44 13.20
CA ILE A 4 4.76 22.17 12.68
C ILE A 4 5.36 22.47 11.31
N ARG A 5 6.68 22.31 11.17
CA ARG A 5 7.36 22.41 9.88
C ARG A 5 7.30 21.03 9.24
N ILE A 6 6.48 20.88 8.21
CA ILE A 6 6.36 19.64 7.44
C ILE A 6 7.49 19.61 6.42
N ASP A 7 8.27 18.54 6.43
CA ASP A 7 9.24 18.26 5.35
C ASP A 7 8.47 17.64 4.18
N ILE A 8 8.10 18.50 3.22
CA ILE A 8 7.28 18.14 2.06
C ILE A 8 8.03 17.20 1.12
N GLU A 9 9.34 17.36 0.98
CA GLU A 9 10.16 16.51 0.11
C GLU A 9 10.24 15.08 0.68
N TRP A 10 10.49 14.96 1.99
CA TRP A 10 10.48 13.68 2.68
C TRP A 10 9.10 13.01 2.58
N LEU A 11 8.02 13.76 2.86
CA LEU A 11 6.65 13.24 2.81
C LEU A 11 6.28 12.78 1.38
N ALA A 12 6.72 13.51 0.36
CA ALA A 12 6.52 13.14 -1.03
C ALA A 12 7.28 11.86 -1.42
N SER A 13 8.47 11.61 -0.86
CA SER A 13 9.19 10.34 -1.06
C SER A 13 8.45 9.20 -0.38
N CYS A 14 8.07 9.39 0.89
CA CYS A 14 7.32 8.42 1.67
C CYS A 14 6.03 8.01 0.95
N ALA A 15 5.25 8.98 0.45
CA ALA A 15 4.04 8.73 -0.32
C ALA A 15 4.29 7.82 -1.54
N ARG A 16 5.37 8.06 -2.29
CA ARG A 16 5.74 7.22 -3.45
C ARG A 16 6.15 5.82 -3.05
N GLU A 17 7.00 5.69 -2.03
CA GLU A 17 7.52 4.41 -1.57
C GLU A 17 6.40 3.52 -1.01
N VAL A 18 5.51 4.10 -0.20
CA VAL A 18 4.36 3.39 0.38
C VAL A 18 3.39 2.93 -0.71
N ARG A 19 3.10 3.80 -1.68
CA ARG A 19 2.25 3.44 -2.83
C ARG A 19 2.89 2.33 -3.66
N ALA A 20 4.17 2.45 -4.00
CA ALA A 20 4.90 1.45 -4.78
C ALA A 20 4.91 0.08 -4.08
N ALA A 21 5.12 0.04 -2.75
CA ALA A 21 5.02 -1.20 -1.99
C ALA A 21 3.61 -1.83 -2.07
N GLY A 22 2.56 -1.01 -2.03
CA GLY A 22 1.18 -1.47 -2.23
C GLY A 22 0.94 -2.06 -3.63
N GLU A 23 1.48 -1.42 -4.66
CA GLU A 23 1.39 -1.89 -6.05
C GLU A 23 2.19 -3.19 -6.27
N GLU A 24 3.39 -3.31 -5.70
CA GLU A 24 4.21 -4.53 -5.76
C GLU A 24 3.51 -5.73 -5.10
N ILE A 25 2.91 -5.51 -3.93
CA ILE A 25 2.12 -6.55 -3.25
C ILE A 25 0.93 -6.96 -4.11
N THR A 26 0.20 -5.99 -4.67
CA THR A 26 -0.95 -6.26 -5.54
C THR A 26 -0.54 -7.02 -6.80
N ALA A 27 0.60 -6.68 -7.40
CA ALA A 27 1.15 -7.33 -8.59
C ALA A 27 1.61 -8.78 -8.32
N ALA A 28 1.93 -9.13 -7.06
CA ALA A 28 2.31 -10.48 -6.67
C ALA A 28 1.11 -11.45 -6.55
N GLN A 29 -0.13 -10.95 -6.44
CA GLN A 29 -1.30 -11.80 -6.25
C GLN A 29 -1.47 -12.91 -7.31
N PRO A 30 -1.35 -12.66 -8.62
CA PRO A 30 -1.50 -13.71 -9.62
C PRO A 30 -0.48 -14.85 -9.46
N ALA A 31 0.75 -14.53 -9.06
CA ALA A 31 1.79 -15.52 -8.82
C ALA A 31 1.50 -16.35 -7.55
N LEU A 32 0.98 -15.72 -6.50
CA LEU A 32 0.52 -16.43 -5.29
C LEU A 32 -0.65 -17.35 -5.62
N THR A 33 -1.61 -16.88 -6.42
CA THR A 33 -2.77 -17.67 -6.82
C THR A 33 -2.39 -18.87 -7.68
N ALA A 34 -1.42 -18.70 -8.57
CA ALA A 34 -0.92 -19.78 -9.41
C ALA A 34 -0.14 -20.85 -8.63
N ALA A 35 0.31 -20.55 -7.40
CA ALA A 35 1.06 -21.46 -6.54
C ALA A 35 0.16 -22.32 -5.62
N GLU A 36 -1.16 -22.27 -5.79
CA GLU A 36 -2.08 -23.08 -5.00
C GLU A 36 -1.81 -24.58 -5.15
N LEU A 37 -1.80 -25.29 -4.02
CA LEU A 37 -1.72 -26.75 -4.01
C LEU A 37 -3.11 -27.37 -3.98
N ALA A 38 -3.37 -28.23 -4.95
CA ALA A 38 -4.57 -29.06 -4.95
C ALA A 38 -4.56 -30.03 -3.75
N PRO A 39 -5.71 -30.38 -3.15
CA PRO A 39 -5.81 -31.33 -2.04
C PRO A 39 -5.14 -32.68 -2.29
N GLU A 40 -5.05 -33.09 -3.55
CA GLU A 40 -4.43 -34.34 -4.00
C GLU A 40 -2.93 -34.39 -3.68
N THR A 41 -2.27 -33.21 -3.66
CA THR A 41 -0.84 -33.03 -3.35
C THR A 41 -0.47 -33.55 -1.96
N PHE A 42 -1.43 -33.56 -1.03
CA PHE A 42 -1.22 -34.01 0.36
C PHE A 42 -1.29 -35.54 0.52
N GLY A 43 -1.67 -36.28 -0.54
CA GLY A 43 -1.84 -37.73 -0.47
C GLY A 43 -3.01 -38.17 0.41
N ALA A 44 -3.25 -39.49 0.49
CA ALA A 44 -4.38 -40.04 1.25
C ALA A 44 -4.28 -39.76 2.76
N LEU A 45 -3.09 -40.01 3.35
CA LEU A 45 -2.85 -39.77 4.77
C LEU A 45 -2.98 -38.29 5.14
N GLY A 46 -2.45 -37.38 4.30
CA GLY A 46 -2.53 -35.95 4.56
C GLY A 46 -3.96 -35.42 4.48
N ARG A 47 -4.78 -35.95 3.57
CA ARG A 47 -6.23 -35.63 3.54
C ARG A 47 -6.97 -36.20 4.75
N GLU A 48 -6.72 -37.45 5.12
CA GLU A 48 -7.36 -38.06 6.30
C GLU A 48 -6.98 -37.34 7.61
N ALA A 49 -5.74 -36.85 7.70
CA ALA A 49 -5.25 -36.07 8.83
C ALA A 49 -5.69 -34.59 8.82
N GLY A 50 -6.41 -34.12 7.78
CA GLY A 50 -6.92 -32.75 7.69
C GLY A 50 -5.91 -31.70 7.20
N ALA A 51 -4.76 -32.12 6.65
CA ALA A 51 -3.69 -31.21 6.21
C ALA A 51 -4.09 -30.38 4.99
N ALA A 52 -4.86 -30.97 4.06
CA ALA A 52 -5.35 -30.27 2.86
C ALA A 52 -6.30 -29.12 3.24
N GLU A 53 -7.23 -29.36 4.17
CA GLU A 53 -8.19 -28.38 4.64
C GLU A 53 -7.51 -27.28 5.46
N ALA A 54 -6.52 -27.65 6.29
CA ALA A 54 -5.72 -26.68 7.03
C ALA A 54 -4.92 -25.77 6.11
N TYR A 55 -4.27 -26.34 5.09
CA TYR A 55 -3.57 -25.59 4.05
C TYR A 55 -4.51 -24.63 3.33
N GLN A 56 -5.66 -25.11 2.86
CA GLN A 56 -6.63 -24.30 2.11
C GLN A 56 -7.14 -23.10 2.91
N ARG A 57 -7.42 -23.28 4.21
CA ARG A 57 -7.78 -22.15 5.10
C ARG A 57 -6.64 -21.15 5.24
N LEU A 58 -5.41 -21.62 5.42
CA LEU A 58 -4.25 -20.74 5.59
C LEU A 58 -3.92 -19.99 4.30
N TYR A 59 -4.02 -20.67 3.16
CA TYR A 59 -3.84 -20.10 1.83
C TYR A 59 -4.87 -19.01 1.54
N ALA A 60 -6.15 -19.26 1.81
CA ALA A 60 -7.20 -18.25 1.68
C ALA A 60 -6.95 -17.03 2.58
N LEU A 61 -6.50 -17.25 3.82
CA LEU A 61 -6.12 -16.17 4.74
C LEU A 61 -4.93 -15.37 4.19
N LEU A 62 -3.90 -16.04 3.67
CA LEU A 62 -2.73 -15.37 3.09
C LEU A 62 -3.12 -14.49 1.91
N LEU A 63 -3.97 -14.98 1.02
CA LEU A 63 -4.46 -14.18 -0.12
C LEU A 63 -5.25 -12.96 0.32
N ASP A 64 -6.16 -13.10 1.30
CA ASP A 64 -6.91 -11.95 1.84
C ASP A 64 -5.97 -10.91 2.48
N GLN A 65 -5.01 -11.36 3.30
CA GLN A 65 -4.06 -10.45 3.94
C GLN A 65 -3.17 -9.74 2.91
N ASN A 66 -2.71 -10.45 1.88
CA ASN A 66 -1.91 -9.85 0.81
C ASN A 66 -2.70 -8.79 0.05
N ARG A 67 -3.95 -9.10 -0.33
CA ARG A 67 -4.86 -8.15 -0.97
C ARG A 67 -5.08 -6.90 -0.13
N ARG A 68 -5.44 -7.09 1.15
CA ARG A 68 -5.70 -5.98 2.08
C ARG A 68 -4.46 -5.12 2.30
N ALA A 69 -3.27 -5.73 2.39
CA ALA A 69 -2.01 -5.00 2.53
C ALA A 69 -1.74 -4.13 1.28
N GLY A 70 -1.91 -4.70 0.08
CA GLY A 70 -1.75 -3.95 -1.17
C GLY A 70 -2.70 -2.75 -1.28
N GLU A 71 -3.98 -2.96 -1.00
CA GLU A 71 -5.01 -1.90 -0.98
C GLU A 71 -4.70 -0.82 0.06
N THR A 72 -4.36 -1.24 1.28
CA THR A 72 -4.09 -0.32 2.40
C THR A 72 -2.88 0.56 2.13
N LEU A 73 -1.79 -0.03 1.63
CA LEU A 73 -0.57 0.72 1.34
C LEU A 73 -0.74 1.64 0.13
N THR A 74 -1.41 1.18 -0.92
CA THR A 74 -1.71 2.04 -2.08
C THR A 74 -2.51 3.26 -1.63
N ARG A 75 -3.58 3.05 -0.85
CA ARG A 75 -4.42 4.12 -0.32
C ARG A 75 -3.66 5.05 0.62
N ALA A 76 -2.83 4.52 1.51
CA ALA A 76 -2.02 5.34 2.41
C ALA A 76 -1.04 6.23 1.63
N GLY A 77 -0.43 5.70 0.56
CA GLY A 77 0.43 6.47 -0.32
C GLY A 77 -0.31 7.59 -1.06
N ASP A 78 -1.54 7.32 -1.51
CA ASP A 78 -2.41 8.33 -2.13
C ASP A 78 -2.84 9.42 -1.11
N GLU A 79 -3.24 9.05 0.11
CA GLU A 79 -3.60 10.01 1.17
C GLU A 79 -2.40 10.88 1.60
N LEU A 80 -1.19 10.30 1.67
CA LEU A 80 0.03 11.08 1.93
C LEU A 80 0.35 12.05 0.78
N ARG A 81 0.05 11.67 -0.46
CA ARG A 81 0.19 12.54 -1.63
C ARG A 81 -0.77 13.73 -1.54
N GLU A 82 -2.01 13.52 -1.14
CA GLU A 82 -2.98 14.61 -0.95
C GLU A 82 -2.50 15.65 0.07
N VAL A 83 -1.86 15.21 1.15
CA VAL A 83 -1.26 16.11 2.16
C VAL A 83 -0.09 16.91 1.56
N VAL A 84 0.76 16.26 0.77
CA VAL A 84 1.86 16.93 0.05
C VAL A 84 1.31 18.02 -0.86
N ASP A 85 0.29 17.70 -1.66
CA ASP A 85 -0.28 18.62 -2.63
C ASP A 85 -0.96 19.82 -1.94
N PHE A 86 -1.65 19.59 -0.82
CA PHE A 86 -2.27 20.65 -0.01
C PHE A 86 -1.25 21.65 0.54
N HIS A 87 -0.11 21.16 1.05
CA HIS A 87 0.91 22.01 1.64
C HIS A 87 1.90 22.59 0.63
N ALA A 88 2.13 21.94 -0.51
CA ALA A 88 2.92 22.48 -1.61
C ALA A 88 2.22 23.64 -2.34
N GLY A 89 0.89 23.57 -2.50
CA GLY A 89 0.09 24.65 -3.10
C GLY A 89 0.00 25.93 -2.26
N GLY A 90 0.21 25.84 -0.94
CA GLY A 90 0.16 27.00 -0.03
C GLY A 90 1.34 27.97 -0.15
N ASP A 91 2.49 27.51 -0.63
CA ASP A 91 3.66 28.37 -0.86
C ASP A 91 3.54 29.17 -2.17
N ASP A 92 2.83 28.65 -3.18
CA ASP A 92 2.69 29.33 -4.47
C ASP A 92 1.69 30.50 -4.41
N ASP A 93 0.60 30.37 -3.64
CA ASP A 93 -0.33 31.48 -3.36
C ASP A 93 0.35 32.61 -2.56
N SER A 94 1.29 32.25 -1.68
CA SER A 94 2.11 33.20 -0.92
C SER A 94 3.09 33.95 -1.85
N ALA A 95 3.71 33.25 -2.80
CA ALA A 95 4.61 33.83 -3.80
C ALA A 95 3.89 34.70 -4.85
N VAL A 96 2.62 34.43 -5.14
CA VAL A 96 1.76 35.29 -5.99
C VAL A 96 1.32 36.54 -5.23
N ALA A 97 0.99 36.42 -3.93
CA ALA A 97 0.63 37.57 -3.10
C ALA A 97 1.79 38.56 -2.91
N MET A 98 3.04 38.08 -2.75
CA MET A 98 4.22 38.94 -2.64
C MET A 98 4.53 39.69 -3.95
N ARG A 99 4.42 39.03 -5.11
CA ARG A 99 4.62 39.68 -6.42
C ARG A 99 3.58 40.75 -6.76
N LYS A 100 2.41 40.75 -6.10
CA LYS A 100 1.38 41.78 -6.26
C LYS A 100 1.56 43.00 -5.35
N GLN A 101 2.43 42.93 -4.34
CA GLN A 101 2.74 44.06 -3.46
C GLN A 101 3.96 44.87 -3.91
N GLU A 102 4.75 44.35 -4.86
CA GLU A 102 5.93 45.02 -5.43
C GLU A 102 5.68 45.70 -6.80
N ALA A 103 4.42 45.74 -7.27
CA ALA A 103 3.98 46.41 -8.50
C ALA A 103 2.90 47.45 -8.20
#